data_AF-A0A6P5A0T9-F1
#
_entry.id   AF-A0A6P5A0T9-F1
#
_cell.length_a   1.000
_cell.length_b   1.000
_cell.length_c   1.000
_cell.angle_alpha   90.00
_cell.angle_beta   90.00
_cell.angle_gamma   90.00
#
_symmetry.space_group_name_H-M   'P 1'
#
loop_
_entity.id
_entity.type
_entity.pdbx_description
1 polymer ?
#
loop_
_entity_poly.entity_id
_entity_poly.type
_entity_poly.pdbx_seq_one_letter_code
_entity_poly.pdbx_strand_id
1 'polypeptide(L)'
;MGPRCAILLLFLCGLTRGQESLWSNGVWEYVKVQATGPMTSTNVKTTCEGAGFATPCPGDGSCDYSSSDCVQTGLTGCIHPMDDISQALCSNNPRYCPQLEGVYTYMAGWEDGAACGAERGSWCTVGTGYSDRFALCARDLSDQCAEAPCQNGGTCTDTGGSYTCDCWAAWTGDNCETDVDECLQTPCQNEGTCTNTAGSYSCSCTDGWTGQNCGDDVDECANSPCANGGVCANTPGSYTCTCSGSAIGQNCETILNDVSCYRLSTDAKTFLDADGYCKTLGGYLTKVTGLTEQSYLGQLIQQGTAVSHWIGLKGTGTTFEYADASPISGALRWMPGKPESLCVKLDENGNYDLNADFCSGLYNYICESDVTDCSTNECQNGGGCTTCFGGGVGSGHMFCECAAGYTGDLCETDIDECDSAPCQNGGTCTDGVDSYTCSCPNGFDGDNCEIDVDLCNPHPCPANWRCDDFTYYFTCTSPGRSLGEPVHDCTDLNCPAGFLCLENEGSSYLCMPE
;
A
#
# COMPACT_ATOMS: atom_id res chain seq x y z
N MET A 1 48.19 12.67 65.80
CA MET A 1 46.71 12.63 65.84
C MET A 1 46.23 13.32 64.56
N GLY A 2 46.18 12.58 63.44
CA GLY A 2 45.79 13.09 62.12
C GLY A 2 44.30 12.83 61.85
N PRO A 3 43.66 13.64 60.99
CA PRO A 3 42.22 13.68 60.87
C PRO A 3 41.69 12.35 60.35
N ARG A 4 40.65 11.86 61.00
CA ARG A 4 39.86 10.71 60.58
C ARG A 4 39.29 11.01 59.20
N CYS A 5 39.82 10.38 58.15
CA CYS A 5 39.08 10.27 56.90
C CYS A 5 37.74 9.61 57.21
N ALA A 6 36.69 10.25 56.73
CA ALA A 6 35.31 10.00 57.10
C ALA A 6 34.96 8.52 56.89
N ILE A 7 34.69 7.87 58.02
CA ILE A 7 33.71 6.81 58.24
C ILE A 7 32.58 6.99 57.21
N LEU A 8 32.53 6.10 56.22
CA LEU A 8 31.63 4.94 56.26
C LEU A 8 30.17 5.40 56.42
N LEU A 9 29.58 5.92 55.34
CA LEU A 9 28.14 5.81 55.17
C LEU A 9 27.85 4.34 54.91
N LEU A 10 27.47 3.67 56.00
CA LEU A 10 26.81 2.38 56.07
C LEU A 10 25.87 2.15 54.88
N PHE A 11 26.27 1.29 53.96
CA PHE A 11 25.44 0.23 53.36
C PHE A 11 26.37 -0.91 52.86
N LEU A 12 27.23 -1.41 53.75
CA LEU A 12 27.88 -2.72 53.55
C LEU A 12 26.85 -3.81 53.88
N CYS A 13 25.91 -4.05 52.98
CA CYS A 13 25.19 -5.31 52.91
C CYS A 13 25.74 -6.04 51.68
N GLY A 14 26.70 -6.96 51.87
CA GLY A 14 27.13 -7.86 50.79
C GLY A 14 28.59 -8.32 50.78
N LEU A 15 29.53 -7.57 51.38
CA LEU A 15 30.95 -7.97 51.34
C LEU A 15 31.28 -9.03 52.41
N THR A 16 31.96 -10.10 52.00
CA THR A 16 32.42 -11.19 52.87
C THR A 16 33.83 -10.94 53.41
N ARG A 17 34.29 -11.78 54.35
CA ARG A 17 35.65 -11.72 54.90
C ARG A 17 36.69 -11.88 53.78
N GLY A 18 37.56 -10.89 53.59
CA GLY A 18 38.58 -10.88 52.52
C GLY A 18 38.25 -9.98 51.33
N GLN A 19 37.12 -9.26 51.37
CA GLN A 19 36.72 -8.26 50.37
C GLN A 19 36.70 -6.86 51.00
N GLU A 20 37.26 -5.87 50.32
CA GLU A 20 37.31 -4.48 50.79
C GLU A 20 36.99 -3.50 49.65
N SER A 21 36.01 -2.62 49.87
CA SER A 21 35.68 -1.54 48.93
C SER A 21 36.82 -0.52 48.86
N LEU A 22 37.18 -0.14 47.64
CA LEU A 22 38.20 0.88 47.35
C LEU A 22 37.54 2.22 47.05
N TRP A 23 36.69 2.27 46.04
CA TRP A 23 36.08 3.51 45.53
C TRP A 23 34.84 3.19 44.70
N SER A 24 33.98 4.18 44.48
CA SER A 24 32.84 4.06 43.57
C SER A 24 32.61 5.37 42.82
N ASN A 25 32.19 5.26 41.55
CA ASN A 25 31.76 6.38 40.72
C ASN A 25 30.22 6.48 40.60
N GLY A 26 29.47 5.70 41.39
CA GLY A 26 28.00 5.66 41.38
C GLY A 26 27.39 4.62 40.43
N VAL A 27 28.15 4.15 39.43
CA VAL A 27 27.77 3.03 38.53
C VAL A 27 28.49 1.77 38.95
N TRP A 28 29.80 1.88 39.15
CA TRP A 28 30.66 0.80 39.60
C TRP A 28 31.16 1.04 41.03
N GLU A 29 31.28 -0.02 41.81
CA GLU A 29 32.11 -0.08 43.01
C GLU A 29 33.33 -0.95 42.74
N TYR A 30 34.51 -0.38 42.93
CA TYR A 30 35.76 -1.11 42.85
C TYR A 30 36.09 -1.74 44.19
N VAL A 31 36.35 -3.04 44.19
CA VAL A 31 36.57 -3.84 45.38
C VAL A 31 37.87 -4.62 45.20
N LYS A 32 38.71 -4.67 46.23
CA LYS A 32 39.84 -5.59 46.25
C LYS A 32 39.42 -6.90 46.92
N VAL A 33 39.73 -8.02 46.27
CA VAL A 33 39.36 -9.37 46.74
C VAL A 33 40.63 -10.17 46.94
N GLN A 34 40.78 -10.81 48.10
CA GLN A 34 41.95 -11.65 48.37
C GLN A 34 42.00 -12.84 47.40
N ALA A 35 43.05 -12.88 46.58
CA ALA A 35 43.35 -13.99 45.68
C ALA A 35 44.33 -14.96 46.36
N THR A 36 44.25 -16.23 46.03
CA THR A 36 45.18 -17.27 46.51
C THR A 36 45.99 -17.85 45.37
N GLY A 37 47.29 -18.05 45.57
CA GLY A 37 48.21 -18.52 44.53
C GLY A 37 48.78 -17.38 43.68
N PRO A 38 49.38 -17.70 42.51
CA PRO A 38 50.11 -16.73 41.70
C PRO A 38 49.19 -15.68 41.07
N MET A 39 49.66 -14.45 40.94
CA MET A 39 48.88 -13.34 40.37
C MET A 39 48.95 -13.34 38.84
N THR A 40 48.30 -14.33 38.23
CA THR A 40 48.05 -14.41 36.78
C THR A 40 46.70 -13.77 36.43
N SER A 41 46.52 -13.33 35.19
CA SER A 41 45.24 -12.80 34.70
C SER A 41 44.11 -13.81 34.90
N THR A 42 44.35 -15.09 34.64
CA THR A 42 43.39 -16.17 34.90
C THR A 42 42.96 -16.22 36.38
N ASN A 43 43.91 -16.14 37.31
CA ASN A 43 43.59 -16.21 38.74
C ASN A 43 42.89 -14.95 39.24
N VAL A 44 43.26 -13.77 38.72
CA VAL A 44 42.56 -12.51 39.02
C VAL A 44 41.11 -12.59 38.56
N LYS A 45 40.87 -12.97 37.29
CA LYS A 45 39.52 -13.14 36.73
C LYS A 45 38.68 -14.14 37.53
N THR A 46 39.22 -15.34 37.76
CA THR A 46 38.55 -16.40 38.53
C THR A 46 38.24 -15.96 39.97
N THR A 47 39.13 -15.15 40.58
CA THR A 47 38.90 -14.62 41.94
C THR A 47 37.74 -13.64 41.98
N CYS A 48 37.65 -12.73 40.99
CA CYS A 48 36.53 -11.80 40.91
C CYS A 48 35.21 -12.51 40.63
N GLU A 49 35.18 -13.40 39.63
CA GLU A 49 33.98 -14.16 39.27
C GLU A 49 33.50 -15.05 40.43
N GLY A 50 34.42 -15.75 41.10
CA GLY A 50 34.11 -16.57 42.27
C GLY A 50 33.59 -15.77 43.47
N ALA A 51 33.88 -14.47 43.51
CA ALA A 51 33.37 -13.53 44.50
C ALA A 51 32.03 -12.87 44.08
N GLY A 52 31.52 -13.16 42.89
CA GLY A 52 30.31 -12.53 42.35
C GLY A 52 30.54 -11.11 41.84
N PHE A 53 31.77 -10.76 41.48
CA PHE A 53 32.13 -9.47 40.91
C PHE A 53 32.62 -9.61 39.48
N ALA A 54 32.39 -8.56 38.69
CA ALA A 54 32.98 -8.45 37.37
C ALA A 54 34.46 -8.08 37.46
N THR A 55 35.17 -8.31 36.37
CA THR A 55 36.57 -7.93 36.23
C THR A 55 36.63 -6.64 35.41
N PRO A 56 37.14 -5.51 35.92
CA PRO A 56 37.18 -4.27 35.16
C PRO A 56 38.25 -4.31 34.07
N CYS A 57 37.91 -3.83 32.87
CA CYS A 57 38.89 -3.51 31.84
C CYS A 57 39.48 -2.11 32.09
N PRO A 58 40.78 -1.90 31.81
CA PRO A 58 41.34 -0.58 31.58
C PRO A 58 40.73 0.06 30.31
N GLY A 59 40.29 1.31 30.35
CA GLY A 59 39.49 1.92 29.28
C GLY A 59 40.17 3.07 28.55
N ASP A 60 40.58 2.84 27.29
CA ASP A 60 40.39 3.76 26.17
C ASP A 60 40.41 2.98 24.84
N GLY A 61 40.04 3.63 23.73
CA GLY A 61 39.92 3.02 22.40
C GLY A 61 41.24 2.60 21.73
N SER A 62 42.39 2.75 22.41
CA SER A 62 43.71 2.31 21.95
C SER A 62 44.29 1.12 22.72
N CYS A 63 43.61 0.65 23.78
CA CYS A 63 44.10 -0.47 24.59
C CYS A 63 43.86 -1.83 23.86
N ASP A 64 44.93 -2.46 23.35
CA ASP A 64 44.93 -3.80 22.72
C ASP A 64 44.58 -4.96 23.70
N TYR A 65 44.37 -4.67 24.98
CA TYR A 65 44.11 -5.64 26.05
C TYR A 65 42.65 -5.67 26.53
N SER A 66 41.76 -4.93 25.85
CA SER A 66 40.32 -5.00 26.07
C SER A 66 39.74 -6.22 25.33
N SER A 67 38.86 -6.95 25.99
CA SER A 67 38.18 -8.12 25.42
C SER A 67 36.78 -8.24 25.99
N SER A 68 35.92 -9.05 25.37
CA SER A 68 34.59 -9.38 25.90
C SER A 68 34.60 -10.10 27.26
N ASP A 69 35.79 -10.42 27.79
CA ASP A 69 35.99 -11.13 29.05
C ASP A 69 36.02 -10.21 30.29
N CYS A 70 35.95 -8.89 30.12
CA CYS A 70 35.93 -7.91 31.20
C CYS A 70 34.90 -6.79 30.93
N VAL A 71 34.51 -6.06 31.98
CA VAL A 71 33.52 -4.97 31.90
C VAL A 71 34.21 -3.61 31.75
N GLN A 72 33.72 -2.75 30.86
CA GLN A 72 34.23 -1.38 30.74
C GLN A 72 33.69 -0.53 31.88
N THR A 73 34.59 0.03 32.68
CA THR A 73 34.23 0.72 33.94
C THR A 73 34.45 2.23 33.92
N GLY A 74 34.88 2.77 32.78
CA GLY A 74 35.18 4.19 32.61
C GLY A 74 36.50 4.64 33.27
N LEU A 75 37.33 3.70 33.73
CA LEU A 75 38.73 3.98 34.10
C LEU A 75 39.51 4.35 32.83
N THR A 76 40.30 5.41 32.90
CA THR A 76 41.04 6.01 31.77
C THR A 76 42.46 5.46 31.61
N GLY A 77 43.05 4.84 32.63
CA GLY A 77 44.41 4.32 32.58
C GLY A 77 44.49 2.90 32.02
N CYS A 78 45.06 2.71 30.81
CA CYS A 78 45.21 1.37 30.18
C CYS A 78 46.10 0.41 31.01
N ILE A 79 47.32 0.82 31.36
CA ILE A 79 48.30 -0.02 32.07
C ILE A 79 48.15 0.14 33.59
N HIS A 80 47.57 1.25 34.03
CA HIS A 80 47.46 1.62 35.44
C HIS A 80 46.03 2.04 35.81
N PRO A 81 45.01 1.17 35.66
CA PRO A 81 43.64 1.49 36.07
C PRO A 81 43.53 1.80 37.58
N MET A 82 44.49 1.33 38.38
CA MET A 82 44.64 1.66 39.80
C MET A 82 45.01 3.12 40.05
N ASP A 83 45.64 3.80 39.07
CA ASP A 83 46.01 5.21 39.22
C ASP A 83 44.75 6.07 39.30
N ASP A 84 43.72 5.76 38.51
CA ASP A 84 42.45 6.48 38.54
C ASP A 84 41.76 6.32 39.89
N ILE A 85 41.73 5.09 40.42
CA ILE A 85 41.20 4.79 41.76
C ILE A 85 42.04 5.51 42.83
N SER A 86 43.36 5.45 42.74
CA SER A 86 44.28 6.10 43.67
C SER A 86 44.10 7.62 43.65
N GLN A 87 43.97 8.24 42.47
CA GLN A 87 43.71 9.67 42.30
C GLN A 87 42.35 10.07 42.88
N ALA A 88 41.30 9.27 42.65
CA ALA A 88 39.98 9.53 43.20
C ALA A 88 39.96 9.53 44.74
N LEU A 89 40.79 8.68 45.37
CA LEU A 89 40.95 8.63 46.82
C LEU A 89 41.67 9.87 47.41
N CYS A 90 42.35 10.68 46.59
CA CYS A 90 43.22 11.78 47.06
C CYS A 90 42.57 13.16 47.12
N SER A 91 41.34 13.32 46.61
CA SER A 91 40.56 14.57 46.69
C SER A 91 41.37 15.87 46.52
N ASN A 92 42.26 15.93 45.51
CA ASN A 92 43.09 17.08 45.07
C ASN A 92 44.55 17.23 45.56
N ASN A 93 45.20 16.23 46.17
CA ASN A 93 46.66 16.29 46.42
C ASN A 93 47.45 15.15 45.74
N PRO A 94 47.91 15.34 44.49
CA PRO A 94 48.58 14.29 43.72
C PRO A 94 49.96 13.87 44.27
N ARG A 95 50.53 14.59 45.24
CA ARG A 95 51.83 14.23 45.84
C ARG A 95 51.77 13.11 46.89
N TYR A 96 50.58 12.72 47.35
CA TYR A 96 50.43 11.77 48.46
C TYR A 96 49.36 10.70 48.21
N CYS A 97 49.23 10.26 46.96
CA CYS A 97 48.28 9.21 46.67
C CYS A 97 48.75 7.84 47.15
N PRO A 98 47.90 7.10 47.89
CA PRO A 98 48.26 5.77 48.35
C PRO A 98 48.35 4.86 47.14
N GLN A 99 49.55 4.30 46.92
CA GLN A 99 49.69 3.16 46.02
C GLN A 99 48.83 2.01 46.53
N LEU A 100 48.01 1.45 45.65
CA LEU A 100 47.21 0.26 45.92
C LEU A 100 48.12 -0.98 45.91
N GLU A 101 49.09 -0.99 46.82
CA GLU A 101 50.16 -1.99 46.87
C GLU A 101 49.58 -3.39 47.13
N GLY A 102 50.03 -4.35 46.31
CA GLY A 102 49.52 -5.71 46.31
C GLY A 102 48.14 -5.87 45.65
N VAL A 103 47.63 -4.89 44.90
CA VAL A 103 46.40 -5.03 44.10
C VAL A 103 46.76 -5.21 42.63
N TYR A 104 46.15 -6.22 41.99
CA TYR A 104 46.41 -6.64 40.62
C TYR A 104 45.13 -6.60 39.78
N THR A 105 45.25 -6.04 38.59
CA THR A 105 44.20 -6.01 37.57
C THR A 105 44.41 -7.11 36.54
N TYR A 106 43.30 -7.62 36.02
CA TYR A 106 43.29 -8.50 34.85
C TYR A 106 43.71 -7.72 33.61
N MET A 107 44.56 -8.33 32.78
CA MET A 107 44.90 -7.81 31.45
C MET A 107 44.83 -8.95 30.45
N ALA A 108 43.86 -8.89 29.53
CA ALA A 108 43.65 -9.92 28.52
C ALA A 108 44.79 -9.88 27.49
N GLY A 109 45.42 -11.03 27.22
CA GLY A 109 46.46 -11.12 26.18
C GLY A 109 47.80 -10.44 26.50
N TRP A 110 48.00 -9.92 27.72
CA TRP A 110 49.29 -9.37 28.15
C TRP A 110 50.26 -10.47 28.60
N GLU A 111 51.57 -10.24 28.41
CA GLU A 111 52.74 -11.08 28.76
C GLU A 111 52.40 -12.42 29.43
N ASP A 112 52.48 -13.54 28.70
CA ASP A 112 52.27 -14.91 29.20
C ASP A 112 51.04 -15.12 30.12
N GLY A 113 50.00 -14.29 30.00
CA GLY A 113 48.80 -14.35 30.85
C GLY A 113 48.99 -13.80 32.26
N ALA A 114 50.00 -12.96 32.50
CA ALA A 114 50.26 -12.32 33.79
C ALA A 114 49.28 -11.16 34.08
N ALA A 115 48.96 -10.95 35.37
CA ALA A 115 48.24 -9.76 35.80
C ALA A 115 49.20 -8.60 36.08
N CYS A 116 48.67 -7.37 36.07
CA CYS A 116 49.43 -6.15 36.33
C CYS A 116 49.03 -5.57 37.68
N GLY A 117 49.99 -5.31 38.58
CA GLY A 117 49.68 -4.78 39.91
C GLY A 117 50.68 -3.74 40.41
N ALA A 118 50.38 -3.12 41.55
CA ALA A 118 51.28 -2.16 42.19
C ALA A 118 52.13 -2.84 43.27
N GLU A 119 53.46 -2.71 43.19
CA GLU A 119 54.40 -3.29 44.17
C GLU A 119 55.59 -2.35 44.38
N ARG A 120 55.99 -2.11 45.64
CA ARG A 120 57.23 -1.40 46.02
C ARG A 120 57.47 -0.05 45.33
N GLY A 121 56.44 0.76 45.10
CA GLY A 121 56.63 2.04 44.40
C GLY A 121 56.32 1.99 42.90
N SER A 122 56.19 0.81 42.30
CA SER A 122 56.03 0.65 40.85
C SER A 122 54.59 0.36 40.47
N TRP A 123 54.09 1.12 39.51
CA TRP A 123 52.80 0.90 38.87
C TRP A 123 52.97 -0.08 37.71
N CYS A 124 52.20 -1.17 37.71
CA CYS A 124 52.28 -2.30 36.78
C CYS A 124 53.55 -3.15 36.82
N THR A 125 53.67 -3.93 37.89
CA THR A 125 54.59 -5.06 37.97
C THR A 125 53.89 -6.34 37.51
N VAL A 126 54.58 -7.15 36.71
CA VAL A 126 54.13 -8.48 36.25
C VAL A 126 53.87 -9.39 37.46
N GLY A 127 52.67 -9.94 37.55
CA GLY A 127 52.21 -10.68 38.74
C GLY A 127 52.73 -12.11 38.89
N THR A 128 53.37 -12.70 37.88
CA THR A 128 53.86 -14.10 37.92
C THR A 128 54.89 -14.38 39.02
N GLY A 129 55.58 -13.34 39.52
CA GLY A 129 56.51 -13.42 40.66
C GLY A 129 55.87 -13.21 42.03
N TYR A 130 54.56 -12.96 42.09
CA TYR A 130 53.82 -12.61 43.31
C TYR A 130 52.67 -13.58 43.53
N SER A 131 52.33 -13.83 44.79
CA SER A 131 51.25 -14.73 45.17
C SER A 131 50.52 -14.22 46.41
N ASP A 132 49.28 -14.67 46.57
CA ASP A 132 48.44 -14.37 47.74
C ASP A 132 48.27 -12.85 47.95
N ARG A 133 47.92 -12.16 46.86
CA ARG A 133 47.68 -10.71 46.80
C ARG A 133 46.20 -10.43 46.58
N PHE A 134 45.84 -9.21 46.21
CA PHE A 134 44.46 -8.83 45.95
C PHE A 134 44.18 -8.67 44.46
N ALA A 135 43.07 -9.23 43.99
CA ALA A 135 42.47 -8.94 42.69
C ALA A 135 41.65 -7.66 42.75
N LEU A 136 41.77 -6.79 41.75
CA LEU A 136 40.82 -5.69 41.54
C LEU A 136 39.60 -6.21 40.80
N CYS A 137 38.44 -6.06 41.44
CA CYS A 137 37.15 -6.43 40.91
C CYS A 137 36.22 -5.22 40.90
N ALA A 138 35.16 -5.30 40.11
CA ALA A 138 34.13 -4.28 40.00
C ALA A 138 32.76 -4.91 40.29
N ARG A 139 32.01 -4.29 41.21
CA ARG A 139 30.62 -4.61 41.49
C ARG A 139 29.75 -3.57 40.84
N ASP A 140 28.79 -4.00 40.04
CA ASP A 140 27.78 -3.11 39.49
C ASP A 140 26.84 -2.62 40.61
N LEU A 141 26.61 -1.31 40.67
CA LEU A 141 25.76 -0.67 41.66
C LEU A 141 24.48 -0.10 41.06
N SER A 142 24.40 0.05 39.74
CA SER A 142 23.23 0.58 39.07
C SER A 142 22.53 -0.52 38.30
N ASP A 143 21.19 -0.47 38.23
CA ASP A 143 20.42 -1.30 37.30
C ASP A 143 20.09 -0.42 36.09
N GLN A 144 20.74 -0.68 34.96
CA GLN A 144 20.55 0.15 33.76
C GLN A 144 19.20 -0.12 33.09
N CYS A 145 18.51 -1.19 33.47
CA CYS A 145 17.17 -1.53 33.02
C CYS A 145 16.06 -0.94 33.90
N ALA A 146 16.39 -0.30 35.03
CA ALA A 146 15.41 0.27 35.97
C ALA A 146 14.50 1.33 35.33
N GLU A 147 15.02 2.10 34.36
CA GLU A 147 14.28 3.14 33.63
C GLU A 147 13.67 2.61 32.32
N ALA A 148 13.69 1.29 32.09
CA ALA A 148 13.17 0.64 30.88
C ALA A 148 13.62 1.31 29.57
N PRO A 149 14.93 1.35 29.27
CA PRO A 149 15.47 2.06 28.11
C PRO A 149 15.04 1.47 26.76
N CYS A 150 14.76 0.17 26.72
CA CYS A 150 14.33 -0.52 25.50
C CYS A 150 12.87 -0.19 25.18
N GLN A 151 12.64 0.39 24.02
CA GLN A 151 11.33 0.78 23.52
C GLN A 151 10.62 -0.40 22.85
N ASN A 152 9.34 -0.20 22.52
CA ASN A 152 8.55 -1.11 21.67
C ASN A 152 8.53 -2.59 22.12
N GLY A 153 8.58 -2.81 23.43
CA GLY A 153 8.53 -4.16 24.01
C GLY A 153 9.84 -4.94 23.92
N GLY A 154 10.96 -4.27 23.59
CA GLY A 154 12.30 -4.84 23.68
C GLY A 154 12.64 -5.32 25.10
N THR A 155 13.39 -6.42 25.19
CA THR A 155 13.84 -6.96 26.49
C THR A 155 15.17 -6.33 26.85
N CYS A 156 15.21 -5.66 28.00
CA CYS A 156 16.45 -5.08 28.53
C CYS A 156 17.24 -6.12 29.31
N THR A 157 18.53 -6.24 29.01
CA THR A 157 19.48 -7.00 29.81
C THR A 157 20.57 -6.08 30.33
N ASP A 158 20.72 -6.01 31.64
CA ASP A 158 21.82 -5.30 32.28
C ASP A 158 23.13 -6.08 32.05
N THR A 159 24.16 -5.37 31.62
CA THR A 159 25.48 -5.93 31.30
C THR A 159 26.57 -5.43 32.24
N GLY A 160 26.19 -4.70 33.30
CA GLY A 160 27.14 -4.09 34.21
C GLY A 160 27.72 -2.83 33.60
N GLY A 161 27.35 -1.67 34.13
CA GLY A 161 27.76 -0.36 33.63
C GLY A 161 27.20 0.05 32.26
N SER A 162 26.42 -0.82 31.61
CA SER A 162 25.72 -0.63 30.35
C SER A 162 24.54 -1.59 30.27
N TYR A 163 23.67 -1.42 29.28
CA TYR A 163 22.60 -2.35 28.96
C TYR A 163 22.66 -2.74 27.49
N THR A 164 21.97 -3.83 27.15
CA THR A 164 21.66 -4.20 25.76
C THR A 164 20.17 -4.46 25.63
N CYS A 165 19.61 -4.11 24.47
CA CYS A 165 18.22 -4.34 24.15
C CYS A 165 18.08 -5.47 23.13
N ASP A 166 17.35 -6.52 23.50
CA ASP A 166 16.88 -7.53 22.56
C ASP A 166 15.55 -7.05 21.96
N CYS A 167 15.62 -6.53 20.74
CA CYS A 167 14.47 -5.96 20.05
C CYS A 167 13.50 -7.03 19.52
N TRP A 168 12.21 -6.69 19.52
CA TRP A 168 11.22 -7.45 18.76
C TRP A 168 11.51 -7.35 17.26
N ALA A 169 11.12 -8.38 16.50
CA ALA A 169 11.50 -8.52 15.09
C ALA A 169 11.14 -7.33 14.18
N ALA A 170 10.12 -6.54 14.55
CA ALA A 170 9.66 -5.37 13.81
C ALA A 170 10.38 -4.05 14.19
N TRP A 171 11.34 -4.09 15.11
CA TRP A 171 12.06 -2.91 15.61
C TRP A 171 13.56 -3.12 15.62
N THR A 172 14.32 -2.03 15.46
CA THR A 172 15.77 -2.01 15.43
C THR A 172 16.32 -0.73 16.09
N GLY A 173 17.65 -0.61 16.16
CA GLY A 173 18.35 0.45 16.90
C GLY A 173 18.80 0.00 18.29
N ASP A 174 19.66 0.80 18.92
CA ASP A 174 20.27 0.48 20.22
C ASP A 174 19.24 0.38 21.35
N ASN A 175 18.10 1.07 21.19
CA ASN A 175 16.98 1.07 22.14
C ASN A 175 15.69 0.55 21.51
N CYS A 176 15.75 -0.14 20.37
CA CYS A 176 14.57 -0.62 19.62
C CYS A 176 13.61 0.51 19.21
N GLU A 177 14.13 1.72 18.99
CA GLU A 177 13.37 2.93 18.68
C GLU A 177 13.03 3.07 17.19
N THR A 178 13.72 2.33 16.33
CA THR A 178 13.59 2.45 14.88
C THR A 178 12.68 1.36 14.35
N ASP A 179 11.65 1.77 13.63
CA ASP A 179 10.73 0.87 12.94
C ASP A 179 11.43 0.18 11.75
N VAL A 180 11.17 -1.11 11.54
CA VAL A 180 11.70 -1.86 10.39
C VAL A 180 10.75 -1.69 9.21
N ASP A 181 11.25 -1.17 8.08
CA ASP A 181 10.44 -1.08 6.86
C ASP A 181 10.31 -2.45 6.17
N GLU A 182 9.22 -3.17 6.43
CA GLU A 182 8.98 -4.48 5.82
C GLU A 182 8.67 -4.39 4.31
N CYS A 183 8.27 -3.22 3.80
CA CYS A 183 7.97 -3.04 2.37
C CYS A 183 9.21 -3.18 1.48
N LEU A 184 10.41 -3.02 2.04
CA LEU A 184 11.66 -3.28 1.32
C LEU A 184 11.84 -4.76 0.92
N GLN A 185 11.09 -5.68 1.53
CA GLN A 185 11.08 -7.11 1.19
C GLN A 185 9.96 -7.50 0.21
N THR A 186 9.21 -6.53 -0.32
CA THR A 186 8.10 -6.75 -1.25
C THR A 186 7.09 -7.82 -0.78
N PRO A 187 6.48 -7.68 0.42
CA PRO A 187 5.63 -8.72 1.00
C PRO A 187 4.26 -8.87 0.32
N CYS A 188 3.74 -7.80 -0.30
CA CYS A 188 2.45 -7.80 -0.99
C CYS A 188 2.55 -8.50 -2.35
N GLN A 189 1.69 -9.48 -2.57
CA GLN A 189 1.61 -10.27 -3.80
C GLN A 189 0.56 -9.68 -4.76
N ASN A 190 0.49 -10.22 -5.98
CA ASN A 190 -0.54 -9.90 -6.98
C ASN A 190 -0.74 -8.39 -7.21
N GLU A 191 0.37 -7.67 -7.33
CA GLU A 191 0.39 -6.21 -7.59
C GLU A 191 -0.22 -5.35 -6.47
N GLY A 192 -0.36 -5.91 -5.25
CA GLY A 192 -0.78 -5.17 -4.07
C GLY A 192 0.20 -4.05 -3.67
N THR A 193 -0.33 -2.92 -3.20
CA THR A 193 0.47 -1.78 -2.76
C THR A 193 0.85 -1.92 -1.29
N CYS A 194 2.15 -1.88 -0.98
CA CYS A 194 2.65 -1.97 0.40
C CYS A 194 2.74 -0.59 1.06
N THR A 195 2.31 -0.52 2.32
CA THR A 195 2.50 0.64 3.20
C THR A 195 3.12 0.21 4.51
N ASN A 196 4.26 0.82 4.86
CA ASN A 196 4.93 0.56 6.12
C ASN A 196 4.18 1.24 7.28
N THR A 197 4.05 0.55 8.41
CA THR A 197 3.36 1.03 9.61
C THR A 197 4.21 0.76 10.85
N ALA A 198 3.97 1.47 11.95
CA ALA A 198 4.77 1.25 13.16
C ALA A 198 4.60 -0.18 13.70
N GLY A 199 5.66 -0.98 13.63
CA GLY A 199 5.75 -2.37 14.05
C GLY A 199 5.10 -3.38 13.10
N SER A 200 4.74 -2.98 11.86
CA SER A 200 4.13 -3.87 10.87
C SER A 200 4.02 -3.24 9.48
N TYR A 201 3.33 -3.89 8.57
CA TYR A 201 2.96 -3.33 7.26
C TYR A 201 1.52 -3.67 6.91
N SER A 202 0.95 -2.91 5.97
CA SER A 202 -0.35 -3.23 5.39
C SER A 202 -0.29 -3.24 3.86
N CYS A 203 -0.95 -4.25 3.27
CA CYS A 203 -1.10 -4.38 1.84
C CYS A 203 -2.49 -3.96 1.41
N SER A 204 -2.57 -3.02 0.46
CA SER A 204 -3.80 -2.74 -0.28
C SER A 204 -3.88 -3.68 -1.47
N CYS A 205 -4.80 -4.64 -1.43
CA CYS A 205 -4.94 -5.64 -2.47
C CYS A 205 -5.67 -5.10 -3.70
N THR A 206 -5.29 -5.61 -4.86
CA THR A 206 -6.00 -5.43 -6.12
C THR A 206 -7.31 -6.22 -6.12
N ASP A 207 -8.26 -5.83 -6.98
CA ASP A 207 -9.54 -6.53 -7.11
C ASP A 207 -9.32 -8.03 -7.39
N GLY A 208 -10.10 -8.88 -6.71
CA GLY A 208 -9.99 -10.35 -6.80
C GLY A 208 -9.02 -11.00 -5.81
N TRP A 209 -8.25 -10.22 -5.03
CA TRP A 209 -7.31 -10.75 -4.04
C TRP A 209 -7.60 -10.28 -2.61
N THR A 210 -7.24 -11.11 -1.63
CA THR A 210 -7.43 -10.84 -0.21
C THR A 210 -6.30 -11.43 0.65
N GLY A 211 -6.44 -11.28 1.96
CA GLY A 211 -5.44 -11.68 2.95
C GLY A 211 -4.39 -10.61 3.23
N GLN A 212 -3.59 -10.82 4.28
CA GLN A 212 -2.59 -9.84 4.74
C GLN A 212 -1.57 -9.47 3.66
N ASN A 213 -1.25 -10.41 2.77
CA ASN A 213 -0.24 -10.28 1.73
C ASN A 213 -0.84 -10.33 0.32
N CYS A 214 -2.16 -10.21 0.18
CA CYS A 214 -2.85 -10.31 -1.11
C CYS A 214 -2.59 -11.61 -1.88
N GLY A 215 -2.28 -12.69 -1.16
CA GLY A 215 -1.99 -14.01 -1.74
C GLY A 215 -3.20 -14.94 -1.79
N ASP A 216 -4.29 -14.57 -1.13
CA ASP A 216 -5.51 -15.38 -1.08
C ASP A 216 -6.44 -14.95 -2.20
N ASP A 217 -6.87 -15.91 -3.00
CA ASP A 217 -7.82 -15.73 -4.09
C ASP A 217 -9.24 -15.54 -3.54
N VAL A 218 -9.96 -14.50 -4.00
CA VAL A 218 -11.36 -14.30 -3.63
C VAL A 218 -12.23 -15.27 -4.41
N ASP A 219 -13.09 -16.03 -3.73
CA ASP A 219 -14.07 -16.88 -4.41
C ASP A 219 -15.29 -16.04 -4.81
N GLU A 220 -15.30 -15.45 -6.01
CA GLU A 220 -16.44 -14.65 -6.44
C GLU A 220 -17.70 -15.51 -6.67
N CYS A 221 -17.53 -16.82 -6.89
CA CYS A 221 -18.65 -17.75 -7.06
C CYS A 221 -19.47 -17.94 -5.78
N ALA A 222 -18.93 -17.62 -4.59
CA ALA A 222 -19.67 -17.69 -3.32
C ALA A 222 -20.93 -16.81 -3.31
N ASN A 223 -20.92 -15.71 -4.08
CA ASN A 223 -22.05 -14.80 -4.20
C ASN A 223 -22.99 -15.12 -5.37
N SER A 224 -22.76 -16.23 -6.08
CA SER A 224 -23.56 -16.63 -7.25
C SER A 224 -23.72 -15.53 -8.31
N PRO A 225 -22.61 -15.00 -8.87
CA PRO A 225 -22.63 -13.86 -9.80
C PRO A 225 -23.28 -14.21 -11.15
N CYS A 226 -23.25 -15.48 -11.55
CA CYS A 226 -23.85 -15.94 -12.81
C CYS A 226 -25.37 -16.03 -12.71
N ALA A 227 -26.07 -15.17 -13.45
CA ALA A 227 -27.52 -15.15 -13.56
C ALA A 227 -28.05 -16.28 -14.47
N ASN A 228 -29.38 -16.42 -14.52
CA ASN A 228 -30.11 -17.26 -15.48
C ASN A 228 -29.65 -18.73 -15.56
N GLY A 229 -29.18 -19.28 -14.43
CA GLY A 229 -28.72 -20.67 -14.35
C GLY A 229 -27.35 -20.91 -14.99
N GLY A 230 -26.53 -19.86 -15.13
CA GLY A 230 -25.12 -19.99 -15.49
C GLY A 230 -24.32 -20.74 -14.43
N VAL A 231 -23.31 -21.51 -14.87
CA VAL A 231 -22.38 -22.22 -13.99
C VAL A 231 -21.16 -21.33 -13.75
N CYS A 232 -20.91 -20.96 -12.50
CA CYS A 232 -19.74 -20.18 -12.10
C CYS A 232 -18.50 -21.07 -11.93
N ALA A 233 -17.36 -20.60 -12.40
CA ALA A 233 -16.05 -21.17 -12.13
C ALA A 233 -15.09 -20.07 -11.64
N ASN A 234 -14.61 -20.24 -10.41
CA ASN A 234 -13.65 -19.34 -9.79
C ASN A 234 -12.28 -19.49 -10.46
N THR A 235 -11.57 -18.38 -10.66
CA THR A 235 -10.25 -18.32 -11.30
C THR A 235 -9.33 -17.39 -10.49
N PRO A 236 -8.00 -17.52 -10.59
CA PRO A 236 -7.11 -16.63 -9.83
C PRO A 236 -7.34 -15.15 -10.15
N GLY A 237 -7.79 -14.38 -9.17
CA GLY A 237 -8.12 -12.95 -9.25
C GLY A 237 -9.40 -12.61 -10.00
N SER A 238 -10.25 -13.59 -10.35
CA SER A 238 -11.48 -13.35 -11.11
C SER A 238 -12.40 -14.57 -11.18
N TYR A 239 -13.47 -14.50 -11.98
CA TYR A 239 -14.33 -15.65 -12.25
C TYR A 239 -14.80 -15.68 -13.70
N THR A 240 -15.30 -16.85 -14.10
CA THR A 240 -15.93 -17.05 -15.40
C THR A 240 -17.31 -17.67 -15.25
N CYS A 241 -18.29 -17.19 -16.03
CA CYS A 241 -19.62 -17.78 -16.11
C CYS A 241 -19.79 -18.56 -17.41
N THR A 242 -20.20 -19.82 -17.29
CA THR A 242 -20.66 -20.63 -18.42
C THR A 242 -22.18 -20.54 -18.50
N CYS A 243 -22.70 -19.81 -19.48
CA CYS A 243 -24.14 -19.58 -19.57
C CYS A 243 -24.91 -20.80 -20.08
N SER A 244 -26.12 -20.98 -19.54
CA SER A 244 -27.04 -22.06 -19.91
C SER A 244 -28.12 -21.55 -20.86
N GLY A 245 -28.46 -22.34 -21.89
CA GLY A 245 -29.57 -22.04 -22.80
C GLY A 245 -29.31 -20.82 -23.70
N SER A 246 -30.19 -19.83 -23.64
CA SER A 246 -30.14 -18.59 -24.44
C SER A 246 -29.65 -17.36 -23.65
N ALA A 247 -29.10 -17.57 -22.44
CA ALA A 247 -28.51 -16.51 -21.63
C ALA A 247 -27.10 -16.13 -22.12
N ILE A 248 -26.78 -14.84 -22.11
CA ILE A 248 -25.51 -14.25 -22.57
C ILE A 248 -25.08 -13.10 -21.64
N GLY A 249 -23.84 -12.61 -21.83
CA GLY A 249 -23.21 -11.60 -20.99
C GLY A 249 -22.11 -12.20 -20.11
N GLN A 250 -21.25 -11.36 -19.53
CA GLN A 250 -20.16 -11.83 -18.66
C GLN A 250 -20.70 -12.61 -17.46
N ASN A 251 -21.89 -12.24 -16.98
CA ASN A 251 -22.57 -12.82 -15.84
C ASN A 251 -23.87 -13.52 -16.24
N CYS A 252 -24.05 -13.84 -17.52
CA CYS A 252 -25.27 -14.44 -18.07
C CYS A 252 -26.53 -13.63 -17.78
N GLU A 253 -26.41 -12.31 -17.61
CA GLU A 253 -27.46 -11.39 -17.17
C GLU A 253 -28.57 -11.18 -18.21
N THR A 254 -28.27 -11.40 -19.49
CA THR A 254 -29.18 -11.14 -20.60
C THR A 254 -29.79 -12.45 -21.11
N ILE A 255 -31.11 -12.61 -21.03
CA ILE A 255 -31.82 -13.70 -21.71
C ILE A 255 -32.18 -13.22 -23.12
N LEU A 256 -31.70 -13.91 -24.15
CA LEU A 256 -32.24 -13.73 -25.49
C LEU A 256 -33.67 -14.30 -25.51
N ASN A 257 -34.66 -13.40 -25.55
CA ASN A 257 -36.07 -13.77 -25.56
C ASN A 257 -36.45 -14.52 -26.85
N ASP A 258 -37.25 -15.56 -26.66
CA ASP A 258 -37.87 -16.45 -27.67
C ASP A 258 -38.43 -15.71 -28.88
N VAL A 259 -37.64 -15.51 -29.94
CA VAL A 259 -38.08 -15.81 -31.31
C VAL A 259 -36.92 -15.97 -32.28
N SER A 260 -35.70 -15.61 -31.91
CA SER A 260 -34.55 -15.56 -32.82
C SER A 260 -33.89 -16.92 -32.98
N CYS A 261 -34.31 -17.70 -33.98
CA CYS A 261 -33.62 -18.96 -34.31
C CYS A 261 -32.35 -18.68 -35.12
N TYR A 262 -31.20 -19.09 -34.58
CA TYR A 262 -29.91 -19.15 -35.29
C TYR A 262 -29.45 -20.61 -35.34
N ARG A 263 -29.28 -21.17 -36.55
CA ARG A 263 -28.83 -22.57 -36.70
C ARG A 263 -27.61 -22.63 -37.60
N LEU A 264 -26.49 -23.06 -37.02
CA LEU A 264 -25.29 -23.49 -37.72
C LEU A 264 -25.52 -24.96 -38.24
N SER A 265 -25.63 -25.20 -39.58
CA SER A 265 -25.90 -26.53 -40.20
C SER A 265 -25.17 -26.78 -41.55
N THR A 266 -24.86 -28.06 -41.89
CA THR A 266 -24.07 -28.45 -43.10
C THR A 266 -24.91 -28.52 -44.37
N ASP A 267 -26.21 -28.66 -44.18
CA ASP A 267 -27.14 -28.90 -45.28
C ASP A 267 -27.66 -27.56 -45.79
N ALA A 268 -27.46 -27.31 -47.08
CA ALA A 268 -28.04 -26.14 -47.73
C ALA A 268 -29.57 -26.22 -47.74
N LYS A 269 -30.21 -25.18 -47.20
CA LYS A 269 -31.66 -25.01 -47.16
C LYS A 269 -32.02 -23.61 -47.65
N THR A 270 -33.12 -23.48 -48.39
CA THR A 270 -33.61 -22.18 -48.83
C THR A 270 -34.09 -21.34 -47.64
N PHE A 271 -34.16 -20.00 -47.77
CA PHE A 271 -34.74 -19.13 -46.74
C PHE A 271 -36.11 -19.62 -46.27
N LEU A 272 -36.97 -20.03 -47.22
CA LEU A 272 -38.32 -20.51 -46.94
C LEU A 272 -38.32 -21.82 -46.14
N ASP A 273 -37.39 -22.73 -46.44
CA ASP A 273 -37.24 -24.00 -45.71
C ASP A 273 -36.61 -23.79 -44.32
N ALA A 274 -35.69 -22.83 -44.20
CA ALA A 274 -35.03 -22.46 -42.95
C ALA A 274 -35.99 -21.72 -42.00
N ASP A 275 -36.69 -20.70 -42.49
CA ASP A 275 -37.74 -19.98 -41.76
C ASP A 275 -38.94 -20.90 -41.44
N GLY A 276 -39.31 -21.79 -42.38
CA GLY A 276 -40.30 -22.83 -42.14
C GLY A 276 -39.91 -23.77 -40.99
N TYR A 277 -38.65 -24.20 -40.93
CA TYR A 277 -38.13 -25.00 -39.82
C TYR A 277 -38.09 -24.22 -38.49
N CYS A 278 -37.67 -22.95 -38.50
CA CYS A 278 -37.70 -22.09 -37.31
C CYS A 278 -39.13 -21.93 -36.76
N LYS A 279 -40.11 -21.77 -37.66
CA LYS A 279 -41.54 -21.74 -37.32
C LYS A 279 -42.03 -23.05 -36.71
N THR A 280 -41.49 -24.20 -37.12
CA THR A 280 -41.83 -25.49 -36.46
C THR A 280 -41.26 -25.62 -35.05
N LEU A 281 -40.22 -24.84 -34.71
CA LEU A 281 -39.62 -24.77 -33.38
C LEU A 281 -40.21 -23.65 -32.51
N GLY A 282 -41.20 -22.91 -33.01
CA GLY A 282 -41.86 -21.80 -32.30
C GLY A 282 -41.19 -20.43 -32.48
N GLY A 283 -40.18 -20.30 -33.36
CA GLY A 283 -39.44 -19.06 -33.63
C GLY A 283 -39.60 -18.51 -35.05
N TYR A 284 -38.89 -17.41 -35.35
CA TYR A 284 -38.77 -16.76 -36.66
C TYR A 284 -37.27 -16.48 -36.93
N LEU A 285 -36.87 -16.49 -38.20
CA LEU A 285 -35.52 -16.01 -38.55
C LEU A 285 -35.45 -14.48 -38.29
N THR A 286 -34.41 -13.95 -37.63
CA THR A 286 -34.29 -12.51 -37.33
C THR A 286 -32.92 -11.89 -37.69
N LYS A 287 -32.88 -10.55 -37.79
CA LYS A 287 -31.68 -9.76 -38.11
C LYS A 287 -30.88 -9.56 -36.83
N VAL A 288 -29.59 -9.88 -36.89
CA VAL A 288 -28.64 -9.52 -35.83
C VAL A 288 -28.44 -8.01 -35.88
N THR A 289 -28.85 -7.30 -34.83
CA THR A 289 -28.82 -5.82 -34.81
C THR A 289 -28.02 -5.23 -33.66
N GLY A 290 -27.78 -6.00 -32.59
CA GLY A 290 -26.97 -5.57 -31.45
C GLY A 290 -25.51 -6.06 -31.52
N LEU A 291 -24.58 -5.23 -31.06
CA LEU A 291 -23.14 -5.56 -30.97
C LEU A 291 -22.89 -6.78 -30.08
N THR A 292 -23.67 -6.94 -29.01
CA THR A 292 -23.58 -8.09 -28.08
C THR A 292 -23.95 -9.42 -28.76
N GLU A 293 -24.96 -9.43 -29.63
CA GLU A 293 -25.36 -10.62 -30.40
C GLU A 293 -24.29 -11.01 -31.44
N GLN A 294 -23.65 -10.01 -32.06
CA GLN A 294 -22.56 -10.21 -33.02
C GLN A 294 -21.32 -10.84 -32.35
N SER A 295 -20.94 -10.33 -31.17
CA SER A 295 -19.80 -10.84 -30.40
C SER A 295 -19.99 -12.29 -29.93
N TYR A 296 -21.20 -12.65 -29.47
CA TYR A 296 -21.53 -14.02 -29.04
C TYR A 296 -21.47 -15.04 -30.19
N LEU A 297 -22.01 -14.69 -31.37
CA LEU A 297 -21.92 -15.51 -32.57
C LEU A 297 -20.46 -15.71 -33.03
N GLY A 298 -19.61 -14.67 -32.88
CA GLY A 298 -18.18 -14.75 -33.16
C GLY A 298 -17.43 -15.74 -32.25
N GLN A 299 -17.75 -15.76 -30.95
CA GLN A 299 -17.09 -16.65 -29.97
C GLN A 299 -17.43 -18.14 -30.19
N LEU A 300 -18.68 -18.46 -30.53
CA LEU A 300 -19.11 -19.84 -30.86
C LEU A 300 -18.41 -20.38 -32.13
N ILE A 301 -18.08 -19.51 -33.08
CA ILE A 301 -17.34 -19.86 -34.30
C ILE A 301 -15.86 -20.13 -34.00
N GLN A 302 -15.23 -19.35 -33.11
CA GLN A 302 -13.82 -19.49 -32.76
C GLN A 302 -13.51 -20.74 -31.90
N GLN A 303 -14.44 -21.21 -31.08
CA GLN A 303 -14.26 -22.39 -30.24
C GLN A 303 -14.35 -23.73 -31.00
N GLY A 304 -14.64 -23.72 -32.31
CA GLY A 304 -14.64 -24.90 -33.17
C GLY A 304 -15.70 -25.96 -32.85
N THR A 305 -16.64 -25.66 -31.95
CA THR A 305 -17.75 -26.56 -31.56
C THR A 305 -18.89 -26.54 -32.58
N ALA A 306 -18.93 -25.56 -33.49
CA ALA A 306 -19.87 -25.49 -34.59
C ALA A 306 -19.20 -25.80 -35.93
N VAL A 307 -19.19 -27.07 -36.33
CA VAL A 307 -19.12 -27.38 -37.76
C VAL A 307 -20.48 -26.99 -38.34
N SER A 308 -20.45 -26.02 -39.26
CA SER A 308 -21.41 -25.66 -40.34
C SER A 308 -22.47 -24.58 -40.08
N HIS A 309 -22.84 -23.75 -41.06
CA HIS A 309 -23.42 -22.38 -40.95
C HIS A 309 -24.91 -22.25 -41.35
N TRP A 310 -25.69 -21.33 -40.75
CA TRP A 310 -26.71 -20.45 -41.40
C TRP A 310 -27.10 -19.26 -40.48
N ILE A 311 -27.04 -18.02 -40.99
CA ILE A 311 -27.80 -16.87 -40.46
C ILE A 311 -28.30 -16.03 -41.65
N GLY A 312 -29.58 -15.71 -41.67
CA GLY A 312 -30.20 -14.87 -42.69
C GLY A 312 -31.25 -13.93 -42.11
N LEU A 313 -31.55 -12.84 -42.82
CA LEU A 313 -32.91 -12.30 -42.91
C LEU A 313 -33.17 -11.56 -44.21
N LYS A 314 -34.31 -11.89 -44.88
CA LYS A 314 -34.94 -11.13 -45.97
C LYS A 314 -35.71 -9.92 -45.44
N GLY A 315 -35.57 -8.74 -46.03
CA GLY A 315 -36.56 -7.67 -45.98
C GLY A 315 -36.83 -7.13 -47.38
N THR A 316 -38.09 -6.86 -47.67
CA THR A 316 -38.53 -6.38 -48.99
C THR A 316 -38.72 -4.87 -48.93
N GLY A 317 -37.73 -4.13 -49.42
CA GLY A 317 -37.60 -2.66 -49.34
C GLY A 317 -36.14 -2.27 -49.14
N THR A 318 -35.86 -1.18 -48.43
CA THR A 318 -34.53 -0.79 -47.87
C THR A 318 -33.98 -1.81 -46.84
N THR A 319 -34.08 -3.11 -47.12
CA THR A 319 -33.77 -4.22 -46.20
C THR A 319 -33.24 -5.48 -46.93
N PHE A 320 -32.57 -6.37 -46.20
CA PHE A 320 -31.48 -7.31 -46.58
C PHE A 320 -31.91 -8.75 -46.92
N GLU A 321 -31.06 -9.68 -47.41
CA GLU A 321 -31.33 -11.16 -47.46
C GLU A 321 -30.04 -12.02 -47.54
N TYR A 322 -29.90 -13.10 -46.75
CA TYR A 322 -28.95 -14.22 -46.99
C TYR A 322 -29.55 -15.59 -46.66
N ALA A 323 -29.74 -16.41 -47.70
CA ALA A 323 -29.81 -17.87 -47.65
C ALA A 323 -29.43 -18.37 -49.05
N ASP A 324 -28.27 -19.00 -49.20
CA ASP A 324 -27.78 -19.48 -50.49
C ASP A 324 -28.57 -20.69 -50.97
N ALA A 325 -29.26 -20.50 -52.10
CA ALA A 325 -29.73 -21.56 -52.97
C ALA A 325 -29.28 -21.29 -54.43
N SER A 326 -27.99 -21.55 -54.69
CA SER A 326 -27.47 -22.28 -55.87
C SER A 326 -27.38 -21.54 -57.22
N PRO A 327 -26.74 -22.16 -58.24
CA PRO A 327 -25.31 -22.38 -58.46
C PRO A 327 -24.73 -21.31 -59.41
N ILE A 328 -23.41 -21.19 -59.48
CA ILE A 328 -22.62 -20.29 -60.36
C ILE A 328 -22.40 -18.88 -59.75
N SER A 329 -21.13 -18.57 -59.49
CA SER A 329 -20.55 -17.24 -59.16
C SER A 329 -20.96 -16.60 -57.81
N GLY A 330 -19.97 -16.23 -57.00
CA GLY A 330 -20.15 -15.33 -55.85
C GLY A 330 -20.11 -15.92 -54.44
N ALA A 331 -19.75 -17.19 -54.26
CA ALA A 331 -19.63 -17.77 -52.92
C ALA A 331 -18.31 -17.37 -52.22
N LEU A 332 -18.41 -16.87 -50.98
CA LEU A 332 -17.27 -16.62 -50.08
C LEU A 332 -16.94 -17.90 -49.31
N ARG A 333 -15.65 -18.24 -49.16
CA ARG A 333 -15.19 -19.45 -48.46
C ARG A 333 -14.09 -19.12 -47.45
N TRP A 334 -14.20 -19.69 -46.25
CA TRP A 334 -13.22 -19.53 -45.15
C TRP A 334 -12.11 -20.59 -45.21
N MET A 335 -10.87 -20.25 -44.82
CA MET A 335 -9.72 -21.18 -44.84
C MET A 335 -9.19 -21.47 -43.42
N PRO A 336 -9.03 -22.74 -43.00
CA PRO A 336 -8.39 -23.06 -41.72
C PRO A 336 -6.86 -22.98 -41.82
N GLY A 337 -6.20 -22.33 -40.85
CA GLY A 337 -4.75 -22.46 -40.63
C GLY A 337 -3.87 -21.22 -40.87
N LYS A 338 -4.45 -20.01 -40.99
CA LYS A 338 -3.70 -18.74 -41.00
C LYS A 338 -4.34 -17.76 -39.99
N PRO A 339 -3.55 -16.97 -39.25
CA PRO A 339 -4.09 -15.84 -38.50
C PRO A 339 -4.42 -14.75 -39.52
N GLU A 340 -5.52 -14.04 -39.29
CA GLU A 340 -6.04 -12.94 -40.12
C GLU A 340 -7.01 -13.36 -41.25
N SER A 341 -8.23 -12.85 -41.10
CA SER A 341 -9.46 -13.21 -41.79
C SER A 341 -9.55 -12.56 -43.18
N LEU A 342 -9.27 -13.30 -44.26
CA LEU A 342 -9.37 -12.80 -45.64
C LEU A 342 -10.68 -13.25 -46.31
N CYS A 343 -11.41 -12.32 -46.94
CA CYS A 343 -12.56 -12.57 -47.82
C CYS A 343 -12.09 -12.53 -49.29
N VAL A 344 -12.39 -13.55 -50.11
CA VAL A 344 -12.01 -13.57 -51.55
C VAL A 344 -13.11 -14.18 -52.42
N LYS A 345 -13.34 -13.61 -53.61
CA LYS A 345 -14.26 -14.12 -54.65
C LYS A 345 -13.47 -14.95 -55.68
N LEU A 346 -14.05 -16.07 -56.11
CA LEU A 346 -13.49 -16.89 -57.19
C LEU A 346 -14.16 -16.56 -58.52
N ASP A 347 -13.38 -16.55 -59.60
CA ASP A 347 -13.88 -16.40 -60.97
C ASP A 347 -14.57 -17.68 -61.48
N GLU A 348 -15.07 -17.61 -62.72
CA GLU A 348 -15.82 -18.67 -63.40
C GLU A 348 -15.05 -19.99 -63.55
N ASN A 349 -13.72 -19.94 -63.39
CA ASN A 349 -12.80 -21.07 -63.52
C ASN A 349 -12.23 -21.54 -62.17
N GLY A 350 -12.60 -20.90 -61.06
CA GLY A 350 -12.14 -21.24 -59.71
C GLY A 350 -10.79 -20.64 -59.34
N ASN A 351 -10.30 -19.62 -60.07
CA ASN A 351 -9.12 -18.86 -59.68
C ASN A 351 -9.51 -17.60 -58.87
N TYR A 352 -8.57 -17.10 -58.07
CA TYR A 352 -8.80 -15.94 -57.19
C TYR A 352 -8.95 -14.65 -58.00
N ASP A 353 -10.12 -14.01 -57.88
CA ASP A 353 -10.37 -12.68 -58.45
C ASP A 353 -10.14 -11.63 -57.37
N LEU A 354 -8.99 -10.97 -57.45
CA LEU A 354 -8.55 -9.91 -56.52
C LEU A 354 -9.19 -8.55 -56.84
N ASN A 355 -10.09 -8.47 -57.84
CA ASN A 355 -10.56 -7.22 -58.43
C ASN A 355 -12.08 -7.02 -58.34
N ALA A 356 -12.76 -7.71 -57.41
CA ALA A 356 -14.21 -7.62 -57.26
C ALA A 356 -14.61 -6.68 -56.10
N ASP A 357 -15.21 -5.54 -56.45
CA ASP A 357 -15.71 -4.43 -55.59
C ASP A 357 -16.81 -4.80 -54.56
N PHE A 358 -16.96 -6.06 -54.16
CA PHE A 358 -18.18 -6.58 -53.51
C PHE A 358 -18.12 -6.73 -51.98
N CYS A 359 -17.09 -6.21 -51.31
CA CYS A 359 -17.00 -6.16 -49.84
C CYS A 359 -17.35 -4.77 -49.27
N SER A 360 -18.11 -3.95 -49.99
CA SER A 360 -18.59 -2.66 -49.50
C SER A 360 -19.74 -2.85 -48.50
N GLY A 361 -19.47 -2.62 -47.22
CA GLY A 361 -20.49 -2.55 -46.16
C GLY A 361 -20.48 -3.65 -45.10
N LEU A 362 -19.45 -4.50 -45.07
CA LEU A 362 -19.20 -5.43 -43.96
C LEU A 362 -17.82 -5.12 -43.37
N TYR A 363 -17.77 -4.25 -42.37
CA TYR A 363 -16.49 -3.78 -41.84
C TYR A 363 -16.00 -4.64 -40.68
N ASN A 364 -14.93 -5.40 -40.93
CA ASN A 364 -13.89 -5.73 -39.95
C ASN A 364 -12.66 -4.92 -40.37
N TYR A 365 -12.20 -3.98 -39.55
CA TYR A 365 -11.06 -3.12 -39.88
C TYR A 365 -9.73 -3.71 -39.37
N ILE A 366 -8.69 -3.64 -40.20
CA ILE A 366 -7.28 -3.75 -39.79
C ILE A 366 -6.67 -2.38 -40.09
N CYS A 367 -6.10 -1.73 -39.06
CA CYS A 367 -5.50 -0.41 -39.22
C CYS A 367 -3.97 -0.56 -39.24
N GLU A 368 -3.35 -0.05 -40.30
CA GLU A 368 -1.90 0.02 -40.43
C GLU A 368 -1.50 1.48 -40.62
N SER A 369 -0.41 1.86 -39.96
CA SER A 369 0.10 3.23 -39.95
C SER A 369 0.95 3.50 -41.18
N ASP A 370 0.37 3.62 -42.39
CA ASP A 370 0.94 4.49 -43.43
C ASP A 370 0.10 4.73 -44.73
N VAL A 371 0.00 6.04 -45.06
CA VAL A 371 -0.16 6.76 -46.36
C VAL A 371 -1.41 6.59 -47.26
N THR A 372 -2.35 7.56 -47.21
CA THR A 372 -2.56 8.69 -48.19
C THR A 372 -3.81 9.53 -47.90
N ASP A 373 -4.80 9.03 -47.13
CA ASP A 373 -6.09 9.72 -46.89
C ASP A 373 -6.11 10.67 -45.67
N CYS A 374 -5.08 10.67 -44.82
CA CYS A 374 -4.92 11.65 -43.73
C CYS A 374 -4.01 12.85 -44.11
N SER A 375 -3.93 13.18 -45.41
CA SER A 375 -3.09 14.30 -45.88
C SER A 375 -3.54 15.66 -45.35
N THR A 376 -4.81 15.77 -44.96
CA THR A 376 -5.39 16.81 -44.11
C THR A 376 -6.17 16.13 -42.98
N ASN A 377 -5.88 16.47 -41.73
CA ASN A 377 -6.64 15.94 -40.60
C ASN A 377 -8.04 16.59 -40.58
N GLU A 378 -9.07 15.85 -40.97
CA GLU A 378 -10.48 16.27 -40.94
C GLU A 378 -11.18 15.91 -39.62
N CYS A 379 -10.51 15.15 -38.76
CA CYS A 379 -11.00 14.83 -37.42
C CYS A 379 -11.02 16.09 -36.56
N GLN A 380 -12.17 16.36 -35.97
CA GLN A 380 -12.41 17.53 -35.15
C GLN A 380 -11.91 17.27 -33.72
N ASN A 381 -11.84 18.34 -32.92
CA ASN A 381 -11.62 18.26 -31.47
C ASN A 381 -10.36 17.49 -31.03
N GLY A 382 -9.30 17.55 -31.85
CA GLY A 382 -8.03 16.90 -31.55
C GLY A 382 -7.99 15.40 -31.86
N GLY A 383 -9.00 14.86 -32.56
CA GLY A 383 -9.02 13.49 -33.03
C GLY A 383 -7.83 13.17 -33.94
N GLY A 384 -7.24 11.99 -33.73
CA GLY A 384 -6.18 11.44 -34.56
C GLY A 384 -6.76 10.82 -35.82
N CYS A 385 -6.26 11.24 -36.99
CA CYS A 385 -6.64 10.62 -38.25
C CYS A 385 -5.80 9.37 -38.50
N THR A 386 -6.45 8.22 -38.58
CA THR A 386 -5.86 6.95 -38.97
C THR A 386 -6.52 6.47 -40.26
N THR A 387 -5.73 5.98 -41.22
CA THR A 387 -6.28 5.36 -42.43
C THR A 387 -6.40 3.85 -42.22
N CYS A 388 -7.62 3.31 -42.27
CA CYS A 388 -7.83 1.85 -42.20
C CYS A 388 -8.19 1.32 -43.60
N PHE A 389 -7.53 0.23 -44.03
CA PHE A 389 -7.76 -0.36 -45.34
C PHE A 389 -8.92 -1.37 -45.28
N GLY A 390 -10.04 -1.01 -45.89
CA GLY A 390 -11.09 -1.96 -46.22
C GLY A 390 -10.68 -2.80 -47.43
N GLY A 391 -10.87 -4.12 -47.37
CA GLY A 391 -10.54 -5.02 -48.48
C GLY A 391 -11.31 -4.66 -49.76
N GLY A 392 -10.62 -3.95 -50.67
CA GLY A 392 -11.10 -3.59 -52.01
C GLY A 392 -10.48 -2.29 -52.51
N VAL A 393 -9.47 -2.40 -53.38
CA VAL A 393 -8.86 -1.39 -54.26
C VAL A 393 -8.69 0.05 -53.71
N GLY A 394 -7.49 0.36 -53.21
CA GLY A 394 -6.78 1.60 -53.52
C GLY A 394 -7.27 2.95 -52.95
N SER A 395 -8.23 2.98 -52.03
CA SER A 395 -8.52 4.18 -51.24
C SER A 395 -8.69 3.78 -49.77
N GLY A 396 -7.85 4.31 -48.90
CA GLY A 396 -8.00 4.13 -47.47
C GLY A 396 -9.28 4.82 -47.01
N HIS A 397 -9.97 4.28 -46.00
CA HIS A 397 -11.03 5.03 -45.35
C HIS A 397 -10.40 5.82 -44.20
N MET A 398 -10.62 7.13 -44.18
CA MET A 398 -10.22 7.99 -43.07
C MET A 398 -11.08 7.63 -41.85
N PHE A 399 -10.43 7.36 -40.72
CA PHE A 399 -11.05 7.02 -39.46
C PHE A 399 -10.49 7.95 -38.38
N CYS A 400 -11.38 8.49 -37.55
CA CYS A 400 -10.99 9.39 -36.49
C CYS A 400 -10.95 8.66 -35.15
N GLU A 401 -9.76 8.57 -34.57
CA GLU A 401 -9.58 8.22 -33.17
C GLU A 401 -9.86 9.47 -32.33
N CYS A 402 -11.06 9.53 -31.77
CA CYS A 402 -11.48 10.70 -31.01
C CYS A 402 -10.66 10.85 -29.75
N ALA A 403 -10.30 12.10 -29.45
CA ALA A 403 -9.85 12.46 -28.13
C ALA A 403 -10.95 12.13 -27.11
N ALA A 404 -10.55 11.81 -25.89
CA ALA A 404 -11.50 11.57 -24.80
C ALA A 404 -12.48 12.75 -24.68
N GLY A 405 -13.74 12.47 -24.36
CA GLY A 405 -14.85 13.43 -24.38
C GLY A 405 -15.55 13.63 -25.73
N TYR A 406 -15.11 13.02 -26.84
CA TYR A 406 -15.75 13.20 -28.15
C TYR A 406 -16.19 11.89 -28.82
N THR A 407 -17.25 11.97 -29.61
CA THR A 407 -17.84 10.87 -30.40
C THR A 407 -18.27 11.34 -31.80
N GLY A 408 -18.76 10.41 -32.61
CA GLY A 408 -19.12 10.64 -34.02
C GLY A 408 -18.01 10.25 -34.99
N ASP A 409 -18.36 10.17 -36.28
CA ASP A 409 -17.46 9.64 -37.32
C ASP A 409 -16.25 10.57 -37.58
N LEU A 410 -16.38 11.85 -37.26
CA LEU A 410 -15.31 12.87 -37.34
C LEU A 410 -14.97 13.48 -35.97
N CYS A 411 -15.38 12.85 -34.88
CA CYS A 411 -15.24 13.38 -33.51
C CYS A 411 -15.91 14.75 -33.31
N GLU A 412 -16.98 15.01 -34.08
CA GLU A 412 -17.68 16.28 -34.12
C GLU A 412 -18.66 16.48 -32.95
N THR A 413 -18.98 15.41 -32.23
CA THR A 413 -19.97 15.43 -31.15
C THR A 413 -19.26 15.37 -29.81
N ASP A 414 -19.48 16.39 -28.98
CA ASP A 414 -19.09 16.38 -27.57
C ASP A 414 -19.97 15.35 -26.84
N ILE A 415 -19.37 14.52 -25.99
CA ILE A 415 -20.10 13.56 -25.18
C ILE A 415 -20.71 14.33 -24.01
N ASP A 416 -22.03 14.36 -23.93
CA ASP A 416 -22.71 14.98 -22.78
C ASP A 416 -22.53 14.08 -21.55
N GLU A 417 -21.54 14.36 -20.71
CA GLU A 417 -21.29 13.56 -19.51
C GLU A 417 -22.39 13.73 -18.45
N CYS A 418 -23.22 14.78 -18.57
CA CYS A 418 -24.38 15.00 -17.72
C CYS A 418 -25.56 14.06 -18.01
N ASP A 419 -25.59 13.37 -19.17
CA ASP A 419 -26.63 12.37 -19.47
C ASP A 419 -26.66 11.22 -18.45
N SER A 420 -25.53 10.96 -17.79
CA SER A 420 -25.41 9.97 -16.71
C SER A 420 -25.94 10.46 -15.36
N ALA A 421 -26.35 11.73 -15.27
CA ALA A 421 -26.79 12.44 -14.06
C ALA A 421 -25.81 12.30 -12.86
N PRO A 422 -24.55 12.75 -13.00
CA PRO A 422 -23.53 12.54 -11.97
C PRO A 422 -23.72 13.42 -10.72
N CYS A 423 -24.28 14.62 -10.86
CA CYS A 423 -24.48 15.55 -9.74
C CYS A 423 -25.61 15.11 -8.80
N GLN A 424 -25.26 14.93 -7.53
CA GLN A 424 -26.17 14.49 -6.48
C GLN A 424 -26.84 15.67 -5.78
N ASN A 425 -27.81 15.38 -4.90
CA ASN A 425 -28.47 16.36 -4.01
C ASN A 425 -29.08 17.59 -4.69
N GLY A 426 -29.47 17.47 -5.96
CA GLY A 426 -30.06 18.55 -6.74
C GLY A 426 -29.03 19.50 -7.36
N GLY A 427 -27.75 19.11 -7.42
CA GLY A 427 -26.71 19.84 -8.14
C GLY A 427 -27.02 20.01 -9.62
N THR A 428 -26.66 21.18 -10.15
CA THR A 428 -26.81 21.47 -11.57
C THR A 428 -25.56 21.01 -12.30
N CYS A 429 -25.71 20.04 -13.20
CA CYS A 429 -24.61 19.57 -14.04
C CYS A 429 -24.35 20.53 -15.19
N THR A 430 -23.08 20.84 -15.40
CA THR A 430 -22.59 21.62 -16.54
C THR A 430 -21.62 20.74 -17.30
N ASP A 431 -21.98 20.43 -18.53
CA ASP A 431 -21.18 19.65 -19.47
C ASP A 431 -19.89 20.39 -19.85
N GLY A 432 -18.85 19.62 -20.10
CA GLY A 432 -17.52 20.08 -20.47
C GLY A 432 -16.84 19.02 -21.34
N VAL A 433 -15.59 19.26 -21.70
CA VAL A 433 -14.87 18.33 -22.59
C VAL A 433 -14.21 17.25 -21.74
N ASP A 434 -14.60 15.98 -21.93
CA ASP A 434 -14.10 14.83 -21.16
C ASP A 434 -14.27 15.01 -19.64
N SER A 435 -15.24 15.84 -19.25
CA SER A 435 -15.40 16.30 -17.88
C SER A 435 -16.72 17.03 -17.72
N TYR A 436 -17.33 16.85 -16.56
CA TYR A 436 -18.47 17.64 -16.14
C TYR A 436 -18.11 18.45 -14.89
N THR A 437 -18.86 19.51 -14.62
CA THR A 437 -18.77 20.27 -13.38
C THR A 437 -20.13 20.38 -12.73
N CYS A 438 -20.23 19.95 -11.47
CA CYS A 438 -21.44 20.11 -10.67
C CYS A 438 -21.43 21.45 -9.93
N SER A 439 -22.46 22.27 -10.16
CA SER A 439 -22.75 23.42 -9.32
C SER A 439 -23.63 22.97 -8.16
N CYS A 440 -23.03 22.91 -6.98
CA CYS A 440 -23.70 22.39 -5.79
C CYS A 440 -24.66 23.41 -5.17
N PRO A 441 -25.85 22.97 -4.73
CA PRO A 441 -26.73 23.80 -3.93
C PRO A 441 -26.08 24.10 -2.58
N ASN A 442 -26.47 25.21 -1.95
CA ASN A 442 -25.98 25.57 -0.63
C ASN A 442 -26.20 24.45 0.39
N GLY A 443 -25.19 24.19 1.24
CA GLY A 443 -25.20 23.06 2.17
C GLY A 443 -24.60 21.77 1.57
N PHE A 444 -24.24 21.75 0.29
CA PHE A 444 -23.55 20.63 -0.34
C PHE A 444 -22.22 21.05 -0.97
N ASP A 445 -21.26 20.13 -0.96
CA ASP A 445 -19.92 20.28 -1.54
C ASP A 445 -19.43 18.93 -2.10
N GLY A 446 -18.23 18.91 -2.66
CA GLY A 446 -17.67 17.77 -3.37
C GLY A 446 -17.90 17.85 -4.87
N ASP A 447 -17.13 17.07 -5.63
CA ASP A 447 -17.12 17.13 -7.10
C ASP A 447 -18.48 16.72 -7.70
N ASN A 448 -19.26 15.92 -6.96
CA ASN A 448 -20.61 15.49 -7.32
C ASN A 448 -21.68 16.00 -6.36
N CYS A 449 -21.39 17.00 -5.51
CA CYS A 449 -22.30 17.50 -4.47
C CYS A 449 -22.76 16.43 -3.47
N GLU A 450 -21.93 15.42 -3.25
CA GLU A 450 -22.19 14.27 -2.38
C GLU A 450 -21.92 14.55 -0.89
N ILE A 451 -21.19 15.62 -0.58
CA ILE A 451 -20.79 15.98 0.77
C ILE A 451 -21.82 16.96 1.34
N ASP A 452 -22.44 16.58 2.47
CA ASP A 452 -23.27 17.48 3.27
C ASP A 452 -22.38 18.35 4.16
N VAL A 453 -22.47 19.67 4.01
CA VAL A 453 -21.60 20.66 4.68
C VAL A 453 -22.25 21.13 5.96
N ASP A 454 -21.55 20.93 7.08
CA ASP A 454 -21.94 21.52 8.37
C ASP A 454 -21.77 23.05 8.33
N LEU A 455 -22.88 23.76 8.11
CA LEU A 455 -22.91 25.21 8.02
C LEU A 455 -22.57 25.89 9.37
N CYS A 456 -22.52 25.15 10.48
CA CYS A 456 -22.11 25.66 11.79
C CYS A 456 -20.59 25.71 12.00
N ASN A 457 -19.76 25.32 11.03
CA ASN A 457 -18.29 25.35 11.12
C ASN A 457 -17.69 26.36 10.11
N PRO A 458 -16.83 27.34 10.52
CA PRO A 458 -16.16 27.51 11.80
C PRO A 458 -16.86 28.50 12.74
N HIS A 459 -18.14 28.27 13.00
CA HIS A 459 -18.97 28.99 13.98
C HIS A 459 -19.48 30.34 13.46
N PRO A 460 -20.50 30.33 12.56
CA PRO A 460 -21.06 31.55 11.97
C PRO A 460 -21.90 32.37 12.96
N CYS A 461 -22.37 31.75 14.06
CA CYS A 461 -23.19 32.43 15.05
C CYS A 461 -22.35 33.24 16.07
N PRO A 462 -22.90 34.32 16.64
CA PRO A 462 -22.23 35.11 17.67
C PRO A 462 -21.82 34.27 18.88
N ALA A 463 -20.77 34.70 19.58
CA ALA A 463 -20.26 33.99 20.75
C ALA A 463 -21.39 33.73 21.78
N ASN A 464 -21.51 32.46 22.19
CA ASN A 464 -22.53 31.91 23.09
C ASN A 464 -23.91 31.63 22.46
N TRP A 465 -24.13 31.85 21.16
CA TRP A 465 -25.37 31.46 20.49
C TRP A 465 -25.32 30.00 20.04
N ARG A 466 -26.46 29.31 20.08
CA ARG A 466 -26.61 27.95 19.56
C ARG A 466 -26.80 28.01 18.05
N CYS A 467 -25.97 27.27 17.32
CA CYS A 467 -26.14 27.05 15.89
C CYS A 467 -26.83 25.69 15.67
N ASP A 468 -27.85 25.68 14.82
CA ASP A 468 -28.46 24.45 14.31
C ASP A 468 -28.30 24.39 12.81
N ASP A 469 -27.64 23.33 12.36
CA ASP A 469 -27.40 23.02 10.96
C ASP A 469 -28.60 22.29 10.34
N PHE A 470 -28.94 22.69 9.12
CA PHE A 470 -29.96 22.05 8.28
C PHE A 470 -29.46 22.04 6.84
N THR A 471 -29.95 21.08 6.05
CA THR A 471 -29.50 20.74 4.70
C THR A 471 -29.31 21.90 3.71
N TYR A 472 -29.97 23.04 3.89
CA TYR A 472 -29.82 24.22 3.01
C TYR A 472 -29.60 25.53 3.77
N TYR A 473 -29.64 25.52 5.10
CA TYR A 473 -29.65 26.73 5.92
C TYR A 473 -29.25 26.41 7.35
N PHE A 474 -28.85 27.42 8.12
CA PHE A 474 -28.63 27.26 9.55
C PHE A 474 -29.38 28.32 10.35
N THR A 475 -29.60 28.03 11.63
CA THR A 475 -30.25 28.98 12.55
C THR A 475 -29.33 29.32 13.71
N CYS A 476 -29.30 30.59 14.09
CA CYS A 476 -28.61 31.06 15.28
C CYS A 476 -29.64 31.44 16.34
N THR A 477 -29.61 30.78 17.50
CA THR A 477 -30.54 31.04 18.61
C THR A 477 -29.77 31.51 19.84
N SER A 478 -30.16 32.66 20.39
CA SER A 478 -29.52 33.16 21.60
C SER A 478 -29.86 32.32 22.84
N PRO A 479 -28.93 32.13 23.79
CA PRO A 479 -29.22 31.51 25.07
C PRO A 479 -30.08 32.48 25.89
N GLY A 480 -31.31 32.05 26.21
CA GLY A 480 -32.39 32.83 26.82
C GLY A 480 -32.00 34.10 27.57
N ARG A 481 -32.62 35.23 27.18
CA ARG A 481 -32.62 36.45 27.99
C ARG A 481 -34.02 37.04 28.19
N SER A 482 -34.10 37.70 29.34
CA SER A 482 -35.22 38.43 29.93
C SER A 482 -35.87 39.45 28.99
N LEU A 483 -37.21 39.44 29.00
CA LEU A 483 -38.13 40.38 28.36
C LEU A 483 -37.65 41.85 28.42
N GLY A 484 -37.32 42.45 27.27
CA GLY A 484 -37.26 43.91 27.14
C GLY A 484 -36.22 44.55 26.21
N GLU A 485 -35.25 43.83 25.64
CA GLU A 485 -34.33 44.40 24.65
C GLU A 485 -34.69 43.97 23.23
N PRO A 486 -34.77 44.88 22.24
CA PRO A 486 -34.98 44.52 20.85
C PRO A 486 -33.67 43.96 20.28
N VAL A 487 -33.68 42.71 19.80
CA VAL A 487 -32.69 42.22 18.85
C VAL A 487 -33.37 42.19 17.48
N HIS A 488 -33.53 43.37 16.89
CA HIS A 488 -33.79 43.53 15.46
C HIS A 488 -32.50 44.03 14.85
N ASP A 489 -31.61 43.10 14.50
CA ASP A 489 -30.54 43.49 13.60
C ASP A 489 -30.14 42.29 12.74
N CYS A 490 -31.14 41.77 12.02
CA CYS A 490 -30.86 40.95 10.86
C CYS A 490 -30.35 41.89 9.77
N THR A 491 -29.04 42.06 9.73
CA THR A 491 -28.35 42.79 8.65
C THR A 491 -27.68 41.78 7.74
N ASP A 492 -27.43 42.16 6.48
CA ASP A 492 -26.71 41.33 5.48
C ASP A 492 -25.28 40.94 5.93
N LEU A 493 -24.81 41.43 7.10
CA LEU A 493 -23.51 41.13 7.70
C LEU A 493 -23.55 39.98 8.72
N ASN A 494 -24.74 39.48 9.08
CA ASN A 494 -24.88 38.43 10.10
C ASN A 494 -24.77 37.00 9.56
N CYS A 495 -24.89 36.84 8.24
CA CYS A 495 -24.77 35.56 7.56
C CYS A 495 -23.52 35.58 6.66
N PRO A 496 -22.91 34.40 6.39
CA PRO A 496 -21.86 34.28 5.38
C PRO A 496 -22.33 34.80 4.01
N ALA A 497 -21.39 35.22 3.18
CA ALA A 497 -21.71 35.68 1.82
C ALA A 497 -22.50 34.62 1.04
N GLY A 498 -23.59 35.03 0.38
CA GLY A 498 -24.52 34.14 -0.33
C GLY A 498 -25.73 33.68 0.50
N PHE A 499 -25.84 34.13 1.76
CA PHE A 499 -26.99 33.87 2.63
C PHE A 499 -27.66 35.18 3.08
N LEU A 500 -28.97 35.28 2.85
CA LEU A 500 -29.84 36.31 3.37
C LEU A 500 -30.21 36.03 4.83
N CYS A 501 -30.12 37.07 5.67
CA CYS A 501 -30.62 37.04 7.03
C CYS A 501 -32.14 37.27 7.04
N LEU A 502 -32.90 36.32 7.59
CA LEU A 502 -34.34 36.44 7.85
C LEU A 502 -34.62 36.44 9.35
N GLU A 503 -35.36 37.46 9.82
CA GLU A 503 -35.85 37.47 11.19
C GLU A 503 -36.89 36.36 11.38
N ASN A 504 -36.71 35.54 12.41
CA ASN A 504 -37.70 34.55 12.85
C ASN A 504 -38.27 35.01 14.20
N GLU A 505 -39.55 34.74 14.49
CA GLU A 505 -40.21 35.29 15.69
C GLU A 505 -39.42 34.97 16.98
N GLY A 506 -38.90 36.01 17.65
CA GLY A 506 -38.14 35.88 18.89
C GLY A 506 -36.66 36.25 18.76
N SER A 507 -35.80 35.59 19.54
CA SER A 507 -34.37 35.89 19.67
C SER A 507 -33.48 34.97 18.81
N SER A 508 -33.94 34.71 17.59
CA SER A 508 -33.30 33.86 16.59
C SER A 508 -33.42 34.48 15.21
N TYR A 509 -32.39 34.30 14.38
CA TYR A 509 -32.45 34.62 12.96
C TYR A 509 -32.00 33.42 12.13
N LEU A 510 -32.48 33.41 10.90
CA LEU A 510 -32.32 32.34 9.93
C LEU A 510 -31.42 32.83 8.81
N CYS A 511 -30.36 32.11 8.50
CA CYS A 511 -29.51 32.39 7.35
C CYS A 511 -29.89 31.44 6.22
N MET A 512 -30.61 31.94 5.22
CA MET A 512 -31.02 31.18 4.04
C MET A 512 -30.26 31.64 2.80
N PRO A 513 -30.01 30.76 1.82
CA PRO A 513 -29.49 31.14 0.51
C PRO A 513 -30.21 32.35 -0.10
N GLU A 514 -29.46 33.29 -0.68
CA GLU A 514 -30.00 34.42 -1.45
C GLU A 514 -30.84 34.02 -2.67
#